data_AF-A0AAN8IKG5-F1
#
_entry.id   AF-A0AAN8IKG5-F1
#
_cell.length_a   1.000
_cell.length_b   1.000
_cell.length_c   1.000
_cell.angle_alpha   90.00
_cell.angle_beta   90.00
_cell.angle_gamma   90.00
#
_symmetry.space_group_name_H-M   'P 1'
#
loop_
_entity.id
_entity.type
_entity.pdbx_description
1 polymer ?
#
loop_
_entity_poly.entity_id
_entity_poly.type
_entity_poly.pdbx_seq_one_letter_code
_entity_poly.pdbx_strand_id
1 'polypeptide(L)'
;MFFILILMALFFLTEVSAGQDEVSECLKKCIEPLARLDRSFSYIFNHYEEVCDRLESGAYCARKCNHEDQQKFHQYTTFYRVHCVDYEEDLERHLPCLRKVAKDVDDVCRDRCHNNYKIQKTDAKEKQQKTGCLSLECSTVCYFQEFIAECPESEEALLKLNIGQIHSISLTFHPTTYEQMVQECRNVHDTDYMKKKLLGMND
;
A
#
# COMPACT_ATOMS: atom_id res chain seq x y z
N MET A 1 2.11 -4.67 -6.84
CA MET A 1 1.68 -3.99 -5.59
C MET A 1 0.23 -4.37 -5.18
N PHE A 2 -0.20 -5.62 -5.43
CA PHE A 2 -1.56 -6.09 -5.10
C PHE A 2 -1.83 -6.20 -3.58
N PHE A 3 -0.81 -5.99 -2.75
CA PHE A 3 -0.79 -6.49 -1.38
C PHE A 3 -0.43 -5.45 -0.30
N ILE A 4 0.16 -4.29 -0.61
CA ILE A 4 0.56 -3.29 0.40
C ILE A 4 -0.63 -2.81 1.23
N LEU A 5 -1.81 -2.71 0.62
CA LEU A 5 -3.00 -2.19 1.30
C LEU A 5 -4.11 -3.22 1.47
N ILE A 6 -4.09 -4.30 0.68
CA ILE A 6 -4.97 -5.45 0.93
C ILE A 6 -4.45 -6.26 2.12
N LEU A 7 -3.14 -6.43 2.35
CA LEU A 7 -2.66 -7.10 3.57
C LEU A 7 -2.84 -6.26 4.80
N MET A 8 -2.75 -4.92 4.74
CA MET A 8 -3.10 -4.12 5.91
C MET A 8 -4.60 -4.10 6.18
N ALA A 9 -5.44 -3.98 5.14
CA ALA A 9 -6.88 -4.18 5.27
C ALA A 9 -7.21 -5.60 5.79
N LEU A 10 -6.48 -6.64 5.37
CA LEU A 10 -6.65 -8.02 5.83
C LEU A 10 -6.04 -8.25 7.22
N PHE A 11 -4.95 -7.58 7.60
CA PHE A 11 -4.35 -7.68 8.92
C PHE A 11 -5.29 -7.09 9.98
N PHE A 12 -5.89 -5.94 9.69
CA PHE A 12 -6.99 -5.39 10.50
C PHE A 12 -8.23 -6.30 10.51
N LEU A 13 -8.55 -6.99 9.41
CA LEU A 13 -9.61 -8.02 9.42
C LEU A 13 -9.25 -9.27 10.23
N THR A 14 -7.96 -9.53 10.48
CA THR A 14 -7.53 -10.72 11.24
C THR A 14 -7.29 -10.48 12.72
N GLU A 15 -7.03 -9.25 13.17
CA GLU A 15 -7.01 -8.93 14.60
C GLU A 15 -8.40 -8.58 15.16
N VAL A 16 -9.38 -8.32 14.31
CA VAL A 16 -10.80 -8.36 14.69
C VAL A 16 -11.37 -9.76 14.43
N SER A 17 -10.72 -10.82 14.93
CA SER A 17 -11.39 -12.12 15.09
C SER A 17 -12.17 -12.22 16.41
N ALA A 18 -12.58 -11.07 16.96
CA ALA A 18 -13.63 -10.96 17.98
C ALA A 18 -14.88 -10.20 17.47
N GLY A 19 -14.99 -10.00 16.14
CA GLY A 19 -16.20 -9.47 15.51
C GLY A 19 -16.05 -9.57 13.99
N GLN A 20 -16.93 -10.33 13.33
CA GLN A 20 -17.11 -10.14 11.89
C GLN A 20 -17.65 -8.71 11.68
N ASP A 21 -16.78 -7.73 11.54
CA ASP A 21 -17.18 -6.44 11.00
C ASP A 21 -17.25 -6.58 9.49
N GLU A 22 -18.40 -7.04 9.01
CA GLU A 22 -18.78 -6.83 7.61
C GLU A 22 -18.61 -5.35 7.27
N VAL A 23 -17.89 -5.07 6.18
CA VAL A 23 -17.83 -3.72 5.60
C VAL A 23 -19.25 -3.22 5.43
N SER A 24 -19.59 -2.12 6.11
CA SER A 24 -20.96 -1.61 6.11
C SER A 24 -21.42 -1.31 4.68
N GLU A 25 -22.73 -1.43 4.41
CA GLU A 25 -23.27 -1.07 3.10
C GLU A 25 -23.01 0.40 2.73
N CYS A 26 -22.86 1.28 3.73
CA CYS A 26 -22.43 2.67 3.51
C CYS A 26 -21.01 2.72 2.95
N LEU A 27 -20.05 2.10 3.64
CA LEU A 27 -18.65 2.09 3.26
C LEU A 27 -18.44 1.38 1.91
N LYS A 28 -19.11 0.26 1.70
CA LYS A 28 -19.08 -0.52 0.45
C LYS A 28 -19.47 0.33 -0.74
N LYS A 29 -20.57 1.09 -0.64
CA LYS A 29 -21.01 2.01 -1.70
C LYS A 29 -19.96 3.09 -2.00
N CYS A 30 -19.29 3.62 -0.98
CA CYS A 30 -18.31 4.67 -1.16
C CYS A 30 -16.97 4.17 -1.73
N ILE A 31 -16.58 2.92 -1.47
CA ILE A 31 -15.32 2.34 -1.96
C ILE A 31 -15.45 1.62 -3.30
N GLU A 32 -16.63 1.12 -3.66
CA GLU A 32 -16.85 0.32 -4.87
C GLU A 32 -16.26 0.94 -6.16
N PRO A 33 -16.38 2.25 -6.44
CA PRO A 33 -15.79 2.85 -7.64
C PRO A 33 -14.25 2.77 -7.69
N LEU A 34 -13.60 2.81 -6.53
CA LEU A 34 -12.14 2.68 -6.36
C LEU A 34 -11.70 1.21 -6.35
N ALA A 35 -12.55 0.31 -5.84
CA ALA A 35 -12.26 -1.11 -5.75
C ALA A 35 -12.16 -1.78 -7.14
N ARG A 36 -12.80 -1.20 -8.16
CA ARG A 36 -12.78 -1.68 -9.55
C ARG A 36 -11.58 -1.20 -10.36
N LEU A 37 -10.77 -0.29 -9.84
CA LEU A 37 -9.59 0.23 -10.53
C LEU A 37 -8.45 -0.80 -10.50
N ASP A 38 -7.66 -0.85 -11.56
CA ASP A 38 -6.40 -1.59 -11.56
C ASP A 38 -5.40 -0.91 -10.62
N ARG A 39 -4.66 -1.72 -9.85
CA ARG A 39 -3.75 -1.26 -8.79
C ARG A 39 -2.27 -1.42 -9.17
N SER A 40 -1.97 -1.27 -10.46
CA SER A 40 -0.61 -1.15 -11.00
C SER A 40 -0.17 0.31 -11.03
N PHE A 41 1.12 0.58 -10.86
CA PHE A 41 1.63 1.95 -11.00
C PHE A 41 1.42 2.45 -12.44
N SER A 42 1.55 1.56 -13.43
CA SER A 42 1.26 1.87 -14.82
C SER A 42 -0.17 2.40 -14.99
N TYR A 43 -1.17 1.74 -14.41
CA TYR A 43 -2.54 2.23 -14.47
C TYR A 43 -2.70 3.58 -13.75
N ILE A 44 -2.25 3.68 -12.49
CA ILE A 44 -2.43 4.90 -11.69
C ILE A 44 -1.78 6.11 -12.34
N PHE A 45 -0.55 5.97 -12.81
CA PHE A 45 0.13 7.10 -13.42
C PHE A 45 -0.52 7.52 -14.75
N ASN A 46 -1.03 6.58 -15.55
CA ASN A 46 -1.69 6.88 -16.82
C ASN A 46 -3.14 7.38 -16.65
N HIS A 47 -3.79 7.05 -15.53
CA HIS A 47 -5.17 7.42 -15.23
C HIS A 47 -5.27 8.34 -14.00
N TYR A 48 -4.23 9.14 -13.76
CA TYR A 48 -4.06 9.92 -12.53
C TYR A 48 -5.29 10.75 -12.16
N GLU A 49 -5.73 11.64 -13.04
CA GLU A 49 -6.89 12.52 -12.84
C GLU A 49 -8.15 11.71 -12.49
N GLU A 50 -8.42 10.65 -13.25
CA GLU A 50 -9.59 9.80 -13.05
C GLU A 50 -9.56 9.09 -11.68
N VAL A 51 -8.38 8.63 -11.25
CA VAL A 51 -8.19 8.00 -9.94
C VAL A 51 -8.48 9.01 -8.83
N CYS A 52 -7.99 10.25 -8.97
CA CYS A 52 -8.15 11.30 -7.96
C CYS A 52 -9.58 11.82 -7.87
N ASP A 53 -10.27 12.01 -8.99
CA ASP A 53 -11.69 12.36 -9.03
C ASP A 53 -12.56 11.31 -8.32
N ARG A 54 -12.27 10.03 -8.56
CA ARG A 54 -12.98 8.91 -7.90
C ARG A 54 -12.68 8.86 -6.41
N LEU A 55 -11.45 9.17 -6.01
CA LEU A 55 -11.06 9.22 -4.62
C LEU A 55 -11.77 10.34 -3.87
N GLU A 56 -11.80 11.54 -4.45
CA GLU A 56 -12.50 12.69 -3.89
C GLU A 56 -14.01 12.41 -3.77
N SER A 57 -14.62 11.86 -4.82
CA SER A 57 -16.03 11.47 -4.82
C SER A 57 -16.33 10.42 -3.74
N GLY A 58 -15.44 9.43 -3.56
CA GLY A 58 -15.54 8.43 -2.50
C GLY A 58 -15.41 9.06 -1.10
N ALA A 59 -14.49 10.00 -0.92
CA ALA A 59 -14.31 10.71 0.35
C ALA A 59 -15.54 11.56 0.69
N TYR A 60 -16.13 12.24 -0.29
CA TYR A 60 -17.38 12.98 -0.12
C TYR A 60 -18.55 12.07 0.26
N CYS A 61 -18.62 10.86 -0.33
CA CYS A 61 -19.59 9.83 0.07
C CYS A 61 -19.37 9.39 1.52
N ALA A 62 -18.13 9.05 1.90
CA ALA A 62 -17.78 8.48 3.20
C ALA A 62 -18.06 9.43 4.37
N ARG A 63 -18.02 10.75 4.16
CA ARG A 63 -18.42 11.78 5.16
C ARG A 63 -19.83 11.59 5.70
N LYS A 64 -20.71 10.87 4.98
CA LYS A 64 -22.08 10.57 5.40
C LYS A 64 -22.20 9.25 6.18
N CYS A 65 -21.14 8.44 6.21
CA CYS A 65 -21.06 7.22 7.01
C CYS A 65 -20.67 7.53 8.47
N ASN A 66 -20.74 6.53 9.35
CA ASN A 66 -20.32 6.68 10.74
C ASN A 66 -18.79 6.93 10.84
N HIS A 67 -18.32 7.34 12.02
CA HIS A 67 -16.91 7.68 12.23
C HIS A 67 -15.96 6.50 11.95
N GLU A 68 -16.37 5.29 12.30
CA GLU A 68 -15.59 4.08 12.09
C GLU A 68 -15.41 3.76 10.59
N ASP A 69 -16.49 3.89 9.81
CA ASP A 69 -16.47 3.73 8.35
C ASP A 69 -15.63 4.82 7.68
N GLN A 70 -15.63 6.04 8.21
CA GLN A 70 -14.75 7.11 7.73
C GLN A 70 -13.27 6.77 7.94
N GLN A 71 -12.92 6.21 9.09
CA GLN A 71 -11.56 5.71 9.36
C GLN A 71 -11.20 4.54 8.45
N LYS A 72 -12.09 3.56 8.30
CA LYS A 72 -11.90 2.41 7.40
C LYS A 72 -11.76 2.86 5.93
N PHE A 73 -12.54 3.85 5.48
CA PHE A 73 -12.39 4.43 4.14
C PHE A 73 -11.01 5.05 3.95
N HIS A 74 -10.55 5.87 4.92
CA HIS A 74 -9.23 6.49 4.88
C HIS A 74 -8.12 5.44 4.76
N GLN A 75 -8.20 4.37 5.56
CA GLN A 75 -7.27 3.24 5.52
C GLN A 75 -7.29 2.50 4.17
N TYR A 76 -8.48 2.18 3.65
CA TYR A 76 -8.61 1.43 2.39
C TYR A 76 -8.18 2.23 1.16
N THR A 77 -8.26 3.56 1.23
CA THR A 77 -7.95 4.44 0.11
C THR A 77 -6.56 5.06 0.19
N THR A 78 -5.76 4.74 1.22
CA THR A 78 -4.38 5.23 1.38
C THR A 78 -3.55 5.10 0.12
N PHE A 79 -3.75 4.03 -0.68
CA PHE A 79 -3.04 3.83 -1.94
C PHE A 79 -3.21 5.02 -2.86
N TYR A 80 -4.48 5.30 -3.19
CA TYR A 80 -4.87 6.35 -4.11
C TYR A 80 -4.61 7.70 -3.48
N ARG A 81 -4.82 7.86 -2.16
CA ARG A 81 -4.58 9.12 -1.44
C ARG A 81 -3.14 9.58 -1.54
N VAL A 82 -2.16 8.69 -1.34
CA VAL A 82 -0.76 9.08 -1.47
C VAL A 82 -0.46 9.51 -2.89
N HIS A 83 -0.97 8.76 -3.87
CA HIS A 83 -0.77 9.13 -5.25
C HIS A 83 -1.47 10.43 -5.60
N CYS A 84 -2.62 10.78 -5.03
CA CYS A 84 -3.36 11.99 -5.38
C CYS A 84 -3.04 13.23 -4.55
N VAL A 85 -2.55 13.06 -3.32
CA VAL A 85 -2.25 14.17 -2.40
C VAL A 85 -0.76 14.49 -2.44
N ASP A 86 0.12 13.48 -2.45
CA ASP A 86 1.57 13.71 -2.42
C ASP A 86 2.16 13.90 -3.84
N TYR A 87 1.32 13.83 -4.87
CA TYR A 87 1.72 14.02 -6.27
C TYR A 87 2.02 15.45 -6.64
N GLU A 88 1.25 16.40 -6.12
CA GLU A 88 1.39 17.81 -6.51
C GLU A 88 2.66 18.47 -5.96
N GLU A 89 3.20 17.98 -4.84
CA GLU A 89 4.35 18.65 -4.19
C GLU A 89 5.71 18.10 -4.63
N ASP A 90 5.90 16.78 -4.65
CA ASP A 90 7.22 16.16 -4.86
C ASP A 90 7.31 15.26 -6.09
N LEU A 91 6.21 14.61 -6.49
CA LEU A 91 6.25 13.57 -7.52
C LEU A 91 6.03 14.12 -8.94
N GLU A 92 5.31 15.22 -9.10
CA GLU A 92 4.86 15.75 -10.41
C GLU A 92 5.99 15.84 -11.44
N ARG A 93 7.10 16.45 -11.04
CA ARG A 93 8.29 16.63 -11.90
C ARG A 93 8.93 15.33 -12.38
N HIS A 94 8.71 14.21 -11.67
CA HIS A 94 9.29 12.91 -11.98
C HIS A 94 8.38 12.01 -12.82
N LEU A 95 7.08 12.33 -12.91
CA LEU A 95 6.09 11.50 -13.58
C LEU A 95 6.36 11.20 -15.04
N PRO A 96 6.91 12.10 -15.87
CA PRO A 96 7.20 11.77 -17.27
C PRO A 96 8.11 10.54 -17.38
N CYS A 97 9.10 10.41 -16.49
CA CYS A 97 9.97 9.24 -16.41
C CYS A 97 9.22 8.04 -15.81
N LEU A 98 8.62 8.21 -14.63
CA LEU A 98 7.95 7.12 -13.91
C LEU A 98 6.84 6.47 -14.74
N ARG A 99 6.02 7.26 -15.45
CA ARG A 99 4.98 6.77 -16.37
C ARG A 99 5.55 5.88 -17.47
N LYS A 100 6.67 6.29 -18.06
CA LYS A 100 7.31 5.58 -19.18
C LYS A 100 7.78 4.18 -18.77
N VAL A 101 8.30 4.05 -17.55
CA VAL A 101 8.95 2.82 -17.06
C VAL A 101 8.01 1.94 -16.22
N ALA A 102 6.89 2.50 -15.75
CA ALA A 102 6.01 1.84 -14.79
C ALA A 102 5.50 0.46 -15.23
N LYS A 103 5.23 0.26 -16.52
CA LYS A 103 4.77 -1.04 -17.02
C LYS A 103 5.84 -2.12 -16.86
N ASP A 104 7.07 -1.81 -17.23
CA ASP A 104 8.19 -2.75 -17.15
C ASP A 104 8.52 -3.06 -15.69
N VAL A 105 8.52 -2.03 -14.85
CA VAL A 105 8.68 -2.16 -13.39
C VAL A 105 7.56 -3.03 -12.78
N ASP A 106 6.29 -2.81 -13.18
CA ASP A 106 5.15 -3.62 -12.72
C ASP A 106 5.32 -5.10 -13.11
N ASP A 107 5.79 -5.39 -14.31
CA ASP A 107 5.99 -6.74 -14.79
C ASP A 107 7.14 -7.45 -14.04
N VAL A 108 8.29 -6.77 -13.87
CA VAL A 108 9.45 -7.29 -13.12
C VAL A 108 9.10 -7.56 -11.67
N CYS A 109 8.50 -6.60 -10.97
CA CYS A 109 8.24 -6.73 -9.54
C CYS A 109 7.08 -7.69 -9.25
N ARG A 110 6.09 -7.80 -10.15
CA ARG A 110 5.06 -8.83 -10.03
C ARG A 110 5.67 -10.22 -10.16
N ASP A 111 6.57 -10.45 -11.11
CA ASP A 111 7.22 -11.76 -11.24
C ASP A 111 8.14 -12.06 -10.04
N ARG A 112 9.00 -11.11 -9.66
CA ARG A 112 9.95 -11.27 -8.56
C ARG A 112 9.29 -11.52 -7.21
N CYS A 113 8.19 -10.82 -6.91
CA CYS A 113 7.62 -10.83 -5.57
C CYS A 113 6.29 -11.57 -5.49
N HIS A 114 5.41 -11.49 -6.48
CA HIS A 114 4.11 -12.15 -6.35
C HIS A 114 4.21 -13.66 -6.61
N ASN A 115 4.98 -14.07 -7.62
CA ASN A 115 5.08 -15.49 -7.98
C ASN A 115 5.85 -16.32 -6.95
N ASN A 116 6.75 -15.67 -6.19
CA ASN A 116 7.60 -16.31 -5.19
C ASN A 116 6.94 -16.46 -3.80
N TYR A 117 5.92 -15.65 -3.48
CA TYR A 117 5.24 -15.65 -2.18
C TYR A 117 3.76 -16.02 -2.30
N LYS A 118 3.47 -17.25 -2.77
CA LYS A 118 2.09 -17.74 -2.94
C LYS A 118 1.49 -18.20 -1.61
N ILE A 119 0.42 -17.53 -1.18
CA ILE A 119 -0.38 -17.92 -0.01
C ILE A 119 -1.40 -18.99 -0.42
N GLN A 120 -1.43 -20.13 0.28
CA GLN A 120 -2.48 -21.14 0.09
C GLN A 120 -3.60 -20.91 1.10
N LYS A 121 -4.86 -21.07 0.67
CA LYS A 121 -6.02 -20.93 1.56
C LYS A 121 -6.02 -21.89 2.75
N THR A 122 -5.29 -23.00 2.63
CA THR A 122 -5.11 -24.02 3.66
C THR A 122 -3.97 -23.74 4.63
N ASP A 123 -3.16 -22.70 4.40
CA ASP A 123 -2.06 -22.35 5.29
C ASP A 123 -2.59 -21.87 6.65
N ALA A 124 -1.86 -22.16 7.72
CA ALA A 124 -2.16 -21.62 9.04
C ALA A 124 -2.10 -20.08 9.03
N LYS A 125 -2.95 -19.42 9.83
CA LYS A 125 -3.08 -17.95 9.89
C LYS A 125 -1.72 -17.23 10.04
N GLU A 126 -0.88 -17.71 10.94
CA GLU A 126 0.47 -17.17 11.16
C GLU A 126 1.38 -17.28 9.92
N LYS A 127 1.29 -18.41 9.18
CA LYS A 127 2.04 -18.60 7.93
C LYS A 127 1.53 -17.68 6.82
N GLN A 128 0.22 -17.47 6.73
CA GLN A 128 -0.37 -16.53 5.77
C GLN A 128 0.09 -15.10 6.05
N GLN A 129 0.07 -14.71 7.32
CA GLN A 129 0.55 -13.43 7.83
C GLN A 129 2.02 -13.19 7.47
N LYS A 130 2.90 -14.13 7.84
CA LYS A 130 4.33 -14.08 7.50
C LYS A 130 4.59 -13.97 6.00
N THR A 131 3.96 -14.85 5.20
CA THR A 131 4.16 -14.86 3.74
C THR A 131 3.67 -13.57 3.11
N GLY A 132 2.56 -13.01 3.61
CA GLY A 132 2.05 -11.73 3.19
C GLY A 132 3.04 -10.60 3.42
N CYS A 133 3.59 -10.50 4.64
CA CYS A 133 4.53 -9.43 4.98
C CYS A 133 5.87 -9.56 4.24
N LEU A 134 6.35 -10.77 3.96
CA LEU A 134 7.52 -10.98 3.09
C LEU A 134 7.25 -10.56 1.64
N SER A 135 6.07 -10.89 1.10
CA SER A 135 5.66 -10.44 -0.23
C SER A 135 5.56 -8.92 -0.31
N LEU A 136 5.11 -8.29 0.78
CA LEU A 136 5.00 -6.85 0.93
C LEU A 136 6.39 -6.20 0.93
N GLU A 137 7.28 -6.64 1.82
CA GLU A 137 8.68 -6.16 1.87
C GLU A 137 9.34 -6.26 0.49
N CYS A 138 9.27 -7.43 -0.15
CA CYS A 138 9.83 -7.65 -1.49
C CYS A 138 9.25 -6.66 -2.49
N SER A 139 7.93 -6.47 -2.51
CA SER A 139 7.29 -5.57 -3.46
C SER A 139 7.76 -4.14 -3.25
N THR A 140 7.70 -3.63 -2.02
CA THR A 140 8.10 -2.25 -1.70
C THR A 140 9.55 -1.99 -2.11
N VAL A 141 10.47 -2.91 -1.76
CA VAL A 141 11.89 -2.81 -2.12
C VAL A 141 12.08 -2.88 -3.64
N CYS A 142 11.43 -3.83 -4.31
CA CYS A 142 11.55 -3.99 -5.76
C CYS A 142 11.08 -2.74 -6.50
N TYR A 143 9.87 -2.26 -6.22
CA TYR A 143 9.33 -1.09 -6.93
C TYR A 143 10.24 0.13 -6.74
N PHE A 144 10.69 0.39 -5.51
CA PHE A 144 11.63 1.48 -5.27
C PHE A 144 12.91 1.31 -6.08
N GLN A 145 13.57 0.16 -5.99
CA GLN A 145 14.86 -0.09 -6.66
C GLN A 145 14.76 -0.03 -8.18
N GLU A 146 13.73 -0.64 -8.77
CA GLU A 146 13.54 -0.63 -10.22
C GLU A 146 13.16 0.77 -10.72
N PHE A 147 12.35 1.55 -9.97
CA PHE A 147 12.06 2.93 -10.35
C PHE A 147 13.28 3.84 -10.27
N ILE A 148 14.11 3.76 -9.22
CA ILE A 148 15.28 4.63 -9.11
C ILE A 148 16.40 4.23 -10.07
N ALA A 149 16.47 2.97 -10.49
CA ALA A 149 17.40 2.52 -11.51
C ALA A 149 17.12 3.19 -12.87
N GLU A 150 15.85 3.31 -13.22
CA GLU A 150 15.41 3.91 -14.49
C GLU A 150 15.18 5.43 -14.40
N CYS A 151 14.80 5.93 -13.22
CA CYS A 151 14.51 7.34 -12.94
C CYS A 151 15.28 7.84 -11.70
N PRO A 152 16.62 7.98 -11.74
CA PRO A 152 17.43 8.29 -10.56
C PRO A 152 17.06 9.60 -9.85
N GLU A 153 16.62 10.61 -10.62
CA GLU A 153 16.22 11.91 -10.06
C GLU A 153 15.03 11.81 -9.10
N SER A 154 14.26 10.71 -9.18
CA SER A 154 13.09 10.47 -8.32
C SER A 154 13.42 9.82 -6.98
N GLU A 155 14.67 9.42 -6.72
CA GLU A 155 15.07 8.66 -5.54
C GLU A 155 14.63 9.33 -4.23
N GLU A 156 14.96 10.61 -4.04
CA GLU A 156 14.63 11.33 -2.81
C GLU A 156 13.11 11.43 -2.60
N ALA A 157 12.37 11.76 -3.67
CA ALA A 157 10.91 11.87 -3.63
C ALA A 157 10.27 10.52 -3.30
N LEU A 158 10.67 9.44 -3.99
CA LEU A 158 10.16 8.10 -3.73
C LEU A 158 10.53 7.59 -2.34
N LEU A 159 11.73 7.90 -1.84
CA LEU A 159 12.15 7.50 -0.50
C LEU A 159 11.32 8.22 0.56
N LYS A 160 11.15 9.54 0.44
CA LYS A 160 10.31 10.35 1.32
C LYS A 160 8.88 9.81 1.36
N LEU A 161 8.30 9.49 0.19
CA LEU A 161 6.96 8.91 0.08
C LEU A 161 6.87 7.56 0.79
N ASN A 162 7.76 6.61 0.50
CA ASN A 162 7.72 5.27 1.10
C ASN A 162 7.88 5.33 2.63
N ILE A 163 8.85 6.10 3.13
CA ILE A 163 9.07 6.22 4.59
C ILE A 163 7.94 6.99 5.27
N GLY A 164 7.44 8.06 4.66
CA GLY A 164 6.29 8.81 5.15
C GLY A 164 5.05 7.93 5.29
N GLN A 165 4.76 7.10 4.28
CA GLN A 165 3.67 6.13 4.33
C GLN A 165 3.84 5.12 5.47
N ILE A 166 5.00 4.47 5.55
CA ILE A 166 5.30 3.47 6.58
C ILE A 166 5.11 4.07 7.97
N HIS A 167 5.61 5.29 8.19
CA HIS A 167 5.45 6.02 9.44
C HIS A 167 3.98 6.37 9.73
N SER A 168 3.24 6.93 8.77
CA SER A 168 1.82 7.26 8.97
C SER A 168 0.98 6.04 9.31
N ILE A 169 1.31 4.90 8.71
CA ILE A 169 0.66 3.62 8.93
C ILE A 169 0.99 3.08 10.32
N SER A 170 2.26 3.10 10.72
CA SER A 170 2.68 2.54 12.00
C SER A 170 2.02 3.24 13.18
N LEU A 171 1.75 4.54 13.06
CA LEU A 171 0.99 5.33 14.04
C LEU A 171 -0.49 4.93 14.19
N THR A 172 -1.04 4.15 13.26
CA THR A 172 -2.43 3.67 13.34
C THR A 172 -2.59 2.41 14.19
N PHE A 173 -1.49 1.72 14.52
CA PHE A 173 -1.55 0.49 15.30
C PHE A 173 -1.63 0.78 16.80
N HIS A 174 -2.49 0.05 17.49
CA HIS A 174 -2.42 -0.01 18.94
C HIS A 174 -1.11 -0.72 19.35
N PRO A 175 -0.39 -0.27 20.39
CA PRO A 175 0.90 -0.89 20.78
C PRO A 175 0.81 -2.40 21.00
N THR A 176 -0.25 -2.87 21.65
CA THR A 176 -0.48 -4.31 21.90
C THR A 176 -0.66 -5.11 20.61
N THR A 177 -1.33 -4.53 19.61
CA THR A 177 -1.48 -5.13 18.27
C THR A 177 -0.12 -5.26 17.60
N TYR A 178 0.67 -4.19 17.62
CA TYR A 178 2.00 -4.18 17.01
C TYR A 178 2.94 -5.23 17.62
N GLU A 179 2.94 -5.38 18.94
CA GLU A 179 3.74 -6.39 19.65
C GLU A 179 3.34 -7.82 19.30
N GLN A 180 2.05 -8.07 19.02
CA GLN A 180 1.51 -9.39 18.69
C GLN A 180 1.73 -9.80 17.22
N MET A 181 2.11 -8.87 16.34
CA MET A 181 2.40 -9.19 14.95
C MET A 181 3.56 -10.17 14.81
N VAL A 182 3.61 -10.94 13.73
CA VAL A 182 4.82 -11.69 13.38
C VAL A 182 5.96 -10.74 13.01
N GLN A 183 7.21 -11.16 13.20
CA GLN A 183 8.37 -10.27 13.03
C GLN A 183 8.44 -9.65 11.64
N GLU A 184 8.14 -10.41 10.60
CA GLU A 184 8.14 -9.94 9.21
C GLU A 184 7.16 -8.79 9.00
N CYS A 185 6.06 -8.74 9.76
CA CYS A 185 5.09 -7.66 9.69
C CYS A 185 5.49 -6.44 10.50
N ARG A 186 6.18 -6.63 11.63
CA ARG A 186 6.80 -5.50 12.32
C ARG A 186 7.85 -4.82 11.43
N ASN A 187 8.67 -5.62 10.74
CA ASN A 187 9.72 -5.11 9.85
C ASN A 187 9.20 -4.17 8.77
N VAL A 188 8.10 -4.50 8.09
CA VAL A 188 7.52 -3.65 7.03
C VAL A 188 6.92 -2.34 7.55
N HIS A 189 6.71 -2.24 8.86
CA HIS A 189 6.21 -1.05 9.55
C HIS A 189 7.29 -0.29 10.32
N ASP A 190 8.51 -0.84 10.37
CA ASP A 190 9.68 -0.19 10.95
C ASP A 190 10.35 0.70 9.90
N THR A 191 10.38 2.01 10.16
CA THR A 191 10.90 3.01 9.23
C THR A 191 12.40 2.87 9.02
N ASP A 192 13.17 2.53 10.05
CA ASP A 192 14.63 2.42 9.96
C ASP A 192 15.01 1.15 9.19
N TYR A 193 14.33 0.04 9.49
CA TYR A 193 14.47 -1.22 8.78
C TYR A 193 14.18 -1.04 7.28
N MET A 194 13.01 -0.51 6.95
CA MET A 194 12.62 -0.35 5.54
C MET A 194 13.48 0.68 4.82
N LYS A 195 13.91 1.76 5.48
CA LYS A 195 14.86 2.71 4.87
C LYS A 195 16.18 2.05 4.50
N LYS A 196 16.77 1.25 5.41
CA LYS A 196 17.99 0.49 5.11
C LYS A 196 17.78 -0.46 3.92
N LYS A 197 16.67 -1.20 3.90
CA LYS A 197 16.33 -2.12 2.81
C LYS A 197 16.18 -1.44 1.46
N LEU A 198 15.46 -0.31 1.42
CA LEU A 198 15.26 0.47 0.19
C LEU A 198 16.59 0.97 -0.37
N LEU A 199 17.47 1.47 0.49
CA LEU A 199 18.79 1.98 0.13
C LEU A 199 19.86 0.88 -0.10
N GLY A 200 19.49 -0.40 0.00
CA GLY A 200 20.44 -1.53 -0.17
C GLY A 200 21.52 -1.58 0.91
N MET A 201 21.31 -0.94 2.06
CA MET A 201 22.22 -0.96 3.20
C MET A 201 21.96 -2.26 3.97
N ASN A 202 22.79 -3.27 3.75
CA ASN A 202 22.77 -4.49 4.54
C ASN A 202 23.54 -4.28 5.85
N ASP A 203 23.01 -4.80 6.96
CA ASP A 203 23.81 -5.14 8.15
C ASP A 203 24.55 -6.48 7.90
#